data_AF-A0A0C7NN87-F1
#
_entry.id   AF-A0A0C7NN87-F1
#
_cell.length_a   1.000
_cell.length_b   1.000
_cell.length_c   1.000
_cell.angle_alpha   90.00
_cell.angle_beta   90.00
_cell.angle_gamma   90.00
#
_symmetry.space_group_name_H-M   'P 1'
#
loop_
_entity.id
_entity.type
_entity.pdbx_description
1 polymer ?
#
loop_
_entity_poly.entity_id
_entity_poly.type
_entity_poly.pdbx_seq_one_letter_code
_entity_poly.pdbx_strand_id
1 'polypeptide(L)'
;MEDFGDKEFKDFLNKMYEQYPELQNFNLDFLKEANSSEAEELVNVLRLASFKFKKAEITVKPEVESQLDYNIDDLEVNLDNFLETITMFPFALTVSSDLLKDTENEIKGSLRGKFLGMYVNLKYNNIYELLSIKKVGAMKLANLLRNNFFKFLPLKESLNSYIKTVIEAYLKYTDLAKYLEIEEIREFNMVVKLKNIFDVSQDDFFDNVLTKEEADKYYMMKAYLISEFAIAIVE
;
A
#
# COMPACT_ATOMS: atom_id res chain seq x y z
N MET A 1 -10.32 10.61 27.65
CA MET A 1 -9.97 9.44 26.84
C MET A 1 -8.54 9.13 27.23
N GLU A 2 -8.31 7.99 27.87
CA GLU A 2 -6.95 7.58 28.22
C GLU A 2 -6.33 6.99 26.95
N ASP A 3 -5.45 7.76 26.31
CA ASP A 3 -4.56 7.25 25.27
C ASP A 3 -3.71 6.12 25.88
N PHE A 4 -3.59 5.00 25.16
CA PHE A 4 -2.57 4.02 25.51
C PHE A 4 -1.20 4.70 25.38
N GLY A 5 -0.43 4.78 26.46
CA GLY A 5 0.97 5.20 26.36
C GLY A 5 1.73 4.23 25.44
N ASP A 6 2.73 4.71 24.69
CA ASP A 6 3.42 3.92 23.65
C ASP A 6 3.93 2.55 24.12
N LYS A 7 4.36 2.47 25.40
CA LYS A 7 4.82 1.21 26.00
C LYS A 7 3.68 0.23 26.25
N GLU A 8 2.54 0.72 26.73
CA GLU A 8 1.35 -0.10 27.01
C GLU A 8 0.71 -0.61 25.72
N PHE A 9 0.67 0.24 24.68
CA PHE A 9 0.23 -0.16 23.36
C PHE A 9 1.15 -1.23 22.74
N LYS A 10 2.46 -1.08 22.88
CA LYS A 10 3.43 -2.06 22.38
C LYS A 10 3.28 -3.41 23.09
N ASP A 11 3.07 -3.41 24.41
CA ASP A 11 2.83 -4.64 25.18
C ASP A 11 1.48 -5.30 24.81
N PHE A 12 0.46 -4.50 24.51
CA PHE A 12 -0.81 -4.97 23.95
C PHE A 12 -0.61 -5.64 22.59
N LEU A 13 0.07 -4.98 21.64
CA LEU A 13 0.37 -5.52 20.32
C LEU A 13 1.18 -6.82 20.39
N ASN A 14 2.19 -6.89 21.26
CA ASN A 14 3.00 -8.10 21.43
C ASN A 14 2.15 -9.30 21.88
N LYS A 15 1.30 -9.12 22.91
CA LYS A 15 0.36 -10.16 23.36
C LYS A 15 -0.61 -10.57 22.26
N MET A 16 -1.10 -9.58 21.51
CA MET A 16 -2.00 -9.78 20.38
C MET A 16 -1.36 -10.62 19.27
N TYR A 17 -0.10 -10.36 18.92
CA TYR A 17 0.63 -11.14 17.92
C TYR A 17 1.04 -12.52 18.39
N GLU A 18 1.29 -12.72 19.69
CA GLU A 18 1.48 -14.05 20.27
C GLU A 18 0.21 -14.89 20.18
N GLN A 19 -0.94 -14.28 20.47
CA GLN A 19 -2.24 -14.94 20.44
C GLN A 19 -2.75 -15.17 19.01
N TYR A 20 -2.52 -14.21 18.12
CA TYR A 20 -2.99 -14.19 16.73
C TYR A 20 -1.86 -13.80 15.77
N PRO A 21 -0.92 -14.72 15.48
CA PRO A 21 0.23 -14.45 14.63
C PRO A 21 -0.13 -13.93 13.23
N GLU A 22 -1.32 -14.28 12.73
CA GLU A 22 -1.83 -13.83 11.44
C GLU A 22 -1.99 -12.31 11.32
N LEU A 23 -2.09 -11.60 12.46
CA LEU A 23 -2.27 -10.16 12.52
C LEU A 23 -0.98 -9.37 12.28
N GLN A 24 0.19 -10.01 12.31
CA GLN A 24 1.49 -9.36 12.02
C GLN A 24 1.57 -8.77 10.61
N ASN A 25 0.65 -9.14 9.71
CA ASN A 25 0.58 -8.65 8.34
C ASN A 25 -0.20 -7.33 8.19
N PHE A 26 -0.78 -6.81 9.27
CA PHE A 26 -1.56 -5.56 9.27
C PHE A 26 -0.81 -4.47 10.04
N ASN A 27 -0.87 -3.23 9.55
CA ASN A 27 -0.55 -2.08 10.39
C ASN A 27 -1.71 -1.88 11.38
N LEU A 28 -1.42 -2.02 12.67
CA LEU A 28 -2.40 -1.91 13.75
C LEU A 28 -2.30 -0.59 14.52
N ASP A 29 -1.49 0.37 14.08
CA ASP A 29 -1.26 1.65 14.78
C ASP A 29 -2.56 2.44 15.00
N PHE A 30 -3.55 2.26 14.12
CA PHE A 30 -4.89 2.84 14.25
C PHE A 30 -5.63 2.38 15.52
N LEU A 31 -5.21 1.27 16.16
CA LEU A 31 -5.80 0.81 17.41
C LEU A 31 -5.36 1.64 18.62
N LYS A 32 -4.34 2.52 18.50
CA LYS A 32 -3.91 3.41 19.59
C LYS A 32 -5.04 4.33 20.05
N GLU A 33 -5.89 4.75 19.11
CA GLU A 33 -6.99 5.70 19.34
C GLU A 33 -8.34 5.00 19.60
N ALA A 34 -8.39 3.67 19.47
CA ALA A 34 -9.62 2.89 19.63
C ALA A 34 -9.88 2.57 21.11
N ASN A 35 -11.14 2.63 21.54
CA ASN A 35 -11.50 2.11 22.87
C ASN A 35 -11.44 0.58 22.90
N SER A 36 -11.37 -0.03 24.09
CA SER A 36 -11.15 -1.48 24.23
C SER A 36 -12.19 -2.35 23.52
N SER A 37 -13.46 -1.92 23.49
CA SER A 37 -14.54 -2.66 22.80
C SER A 37 -14.39 -2.57 21.28
N GLU A 38 -14.07 -1.39 20.75
CA GLU A 38 -13.81 -1.19 19.32
C GLU A 38 -12.56 -1.96 18.87
N ALA A 39 -11.50 -1.94 19.68
CA ALA A 39 -10.27 -2.67 19.40
C ALA A 39 -10.53 -4.18 19.31
N GLU A 40 -11.28 -4.77 20.24
CA GLU A 40 -11.65 -6.19 20.20
C GLU A 40 -12.49 -6.55 18.96
N GLU A 41 -13.45 -5.70 18.58
CA GLU A 41 -14.25 -5.90 17.37
C GLU A 41 -13.37 -5.86 16.10
N LEU A 42 -12.54 -4.82 15.98
CA LEU A 42 -11.63 -4.62 14.85
C LEU A 42 -10.63 -5.77 14.72
N VAL A 43 -10.08 -6.23 15.84
CA VAL A 43 -9.22 -7.42 15.89
C VAL A 43 -9.95 -8.64 15.34
N ASN A 44 -11.18 -8.91 15.77
CA ASN A 44 -11.93 -10.06 15.27
C ASN A 44 -12.22 -9.95 13.77
N VAL A 45 -12.56 -8.76 13.28
CA VAL A 45 -12.72 -8.49 11.84
C VAL A 45 -11.43 -8.79 11.07
N LEU A 46 -10.28 -8.29 11.54
CA LEU A 46 -8.99 -8.50 10.89
C LEU A 46 -8.56 -9.97 10.89
N ARG A 47 -8.83 -10.70 11.98
CA ARG A 47 -8.56 -12.15 12.05
C ARG A 47 -9.37 -12.91 11.00
N LEU A 48 -10.68 -12.66 10.96
CA LEU A 48 -11.56 -13.27 9.96
C LEU A 48 -11.16 -12.89 8.54
N ALA A 49 -10.79 -11.62 8.31
CA ALA A 49 -10.28 -11.14 7.04
C ALA A 49 -9.00 -11.90 6.64
N SER A 50 -8.05 -12.07 7.56
CA SER A 50 -6.80 -12.82 7.33
C SER A 50 -7.05 -14.25 6.86
N PHE A 51 -7.97 -14.98 7.50
CA PHE A 51 -8.36 -16.33 7.05
C PHE A 51 -8.98 -16.31 5.65
N LYS A 52 -9.86 -15.35 5.36
CA LYS A 52 -10.49 -15.20 4.04
C LYS A 52 -9.47 -14.85 2.96
N PHE A 53 -8.52 -13.95 3.25
CA PHE A 53 -7.40 -13.63 2.35
C PHE A 53 -6.56 -14.85 2.02
N LYS A 54 -6.19 -15.66 3.02
CA LYS A 54 -5.40 -16.87 2.78
C LYS A 54 -6.15 -17.87 1.88
N LYS A 55 -7.44 -18.06 2.10
CA LYS A 55 -8.28 -18.93 1.26
C LYS A 55 -8.42 -18.38 -0.15
N ALA A 56 -8.65 -17.09 -0.29
CA ALA A 56 -8.76 -16.41 -1.57
C ALA A 56 -7.45 -16.50 -2.37
N GLU A 57 -6.30 -16.26 -1.72
CA GLU A 57 -4.97 -16.37 -2.34
C GLU A 57 -4.71 -17.77 -2.88
N ILE A 58 -5.01 -18.83 -2.12
CA ILE A 58 -4.88 -20.22 -2.59
C ILE A 58 -5.76 -20.47 -3.82
N THR A 59 -6.94 -19.87 -3.87
CA THR A 59 -7.91 -20.06 -4.95
C THR A 59 -7.48 -19.36 -6.24
N VAL A 60 -7.05 -18.09 -6.15
CA VAL A 60 -6.76 -17.28 -7.35
C VAL A 60 -5.34 -17.46 -7.88
N LYS A 61 -4.39 -17.86 -7.02
CA LYS A 61 -2.96 -17.92 -7.37
C LYS A 61 -2.66 -18.72 -8.64
N PRO A 62 -3.19 -19.93 -8.87
CA PRO A 62 -2.91 -20.68 -10.09
C PRO A 62 -3.34 -19.95 -11.37
N GLU A 63 -4.52 -19.31 -11.33
CA GLU A 63 -5.05 -18.57 -12.48
C GLU A 63 -4.20 -17.32 -12.76
N VAL A 64 -3.88 -16.53 -11.72
CA VAL A 64 -2.99 -15.37 -11.82
C VAL A 64 -1.62 -15.77 -12.36
N GLU A 65 -1.06 -16.87 -11.85
CA GLU A 65 0.25 -17.35 -12.28
C GLU A 65 0.26 -17.76 -13.75
N SER A 66 -0.82 -18.36 -14.25
CA SER A 66 -0.95 -18.74 -15.67
C SER A 66 -1.18 -17.56 -16.62
N GLN A 67 -1.95 -16.55 -16.21
CA GLN A 67 -2.26 -15.41 -17.07
C GLN A 67 -1.14 -14.36 -17.08
N LEU A 68 -0.44 -14.18 -15.96
CA LEU A 68 0.71 -13.28 -15.83
C LEU A 68 2.03 -14.03 -16.06
N ASP A 69 2.14 -14.77 -17.16
CA ASP A 69 3.36 -15.50 -17.52
C ASP A 69 4.31 -14.61 -18.33
N TYR A 70 5.07 -13.79 -17.61
CA TYR A 70 5.95 -12.79 -18.20
C TYR A 70 7.14 -13.44 -18.93
N ASN A 71 7.07 -13.51 -20.26
CA ASN A 71 8.28 -13.65 -21.07
C ASN A 71 8.90 -12.26 -21.26
N ILE A 72 10.04 -12.01 -20.62
CA ILE A 72 10.67 -10.69 -20.56
C ILE A 72 11.03 -10.10 -21.94
N ASP A 73 11.21 -10.93 -22.96
CA ASP A 73 11.49 -10.46 -24.33
C ASP A 73 10.24 -9.96 -25.06
N ASP A 74 9.05 -10.37 -24.61
CA ASP A 74 7.77 -10.03 -25.22
C ASP A 74 7.05 -8.86 -24.52
N LEU A 75 7.61 -8.35 -23.42
CA LEU A 75 6.99 -7.29 -22.63
C LEU A 75 7.19 -5.90 -23.22
N GLU A 76 6.11 -5.13 -23.25
CA GLU A 76 6.16 -3.71 -23.60
C GLU A 76 6.53 -2.87 -22.36
N VAL A 77 7.83 -2.72 -22.12
CA VAL A 77 8.36 -1.97 -20.98
C VAL A 77 8.59 -0.50 -21.38
N ASN A 78 7.61 0.34 -21.09
CA ASN A 78 7.69 1.80 -21.17
C ASN A 78 7.06 2.42 -19.91
N LEU A 79 7.16 3.74 -19.75
CA LEU A 79 6.65 4.43 -18.57
C LEU A 79 5.14 4.20 -18.40
N ASP A 80 4.35 4.45 -19.43
CA ASP A 80 2.89 4.39 -19.37
C ASP A 80 2.40 2.99 -19.00
N ASN A 81 2.87 1.96 -19.71
CA ASN A 81 2.53 0.57 -19.42
C ASN A 81 3.00 0.15 -18.02
N PHE A 82 4.15 0.63 -17.57
CA PHE A 82 4.63 0.35 -16.21
C PHE A 82 3.69 0.97 -15.18
N LEU A 83 3.38 2.27 -15.30
CA LEU A 83 2.48 3.01 -14.41
C LEU A 83 1.09 2.37 -14.35
N GLU A 84 0.50 2.03 -15.50
CA GLU A 84 -0.79 1.31 -15.55
C GLU A 84 -0.73 -0.03 -14.81
N THR A 85 0.37 -0.76 -14.98
CA THR A 85 0.57 -2.06 -14.34
C THR A 85 0.70 -1.93 -12.82
N ILE A 86 1.52 -1.01 -12.32
CA ILE A 86 1.71 -0.83 -10.87
C ILE A 86 0.48 -0.22 -10.19
N THR A 87 -0.32 0.60 -10.87
CA THR A 87 -1.60 1.08 -10.31
C THR A 87 -2.59 -0.07 -10.13
N MET A 88 -2.56 -1.06 -11.03
CA MET A 88 -3.40 -2.25 -10.89
C MET A 88 -2.86 -3.25 -9.86
N PHE A 89 -1.54 -3.45 -9.86
CA PHE A 89 -0.79 -4.37 -8.99
C PHE A 89 0.19 -3.61 -8.08
N PRO A 90 -0.33 -2.81 -7.13
CA PRO A 90 0.53 -1.93 -6.33
C PRO A 90 1.38 -2.73 -5.35
N PHE A 91 2.62 -2.29 -5.13
CA PHE A 91 3.53 -2.89 -4.14
C PHE A 91 3.07 -2.65 -2.71
N ALA A 92 2.31 -1.58 -2.48
CA ALA A 92 1.68 -1.26 -1.21
C ALA A 92 0.18 -1.00 -1.45
N LEU A 93 -0.67 -1.69 -0.69
CA LEU A 93 -2.12 -1.62 -0.83
C LEU A 93 -2.75 -1.20 0.49
N THR A 94 -3.47 -0.08 0.47
CA THR A 94 -4.28 0.37 1.60
C THR A 94 -5.71 -0.11 1.40
N VAL A 95 -6.29 -0.73 2.42
CA VAL A 95 -7.68 -1.20 2.41
C VAL A 95 -8.38 -0.64 3.62
N SER A 96 -9.48 0.08 3.40
CA SER A 96 -10.34 0.54 4.50
C SER A 96 -10.94 -0.65 5.24
N SER A 97 -11.02 -0.56 6.57
CA SER A 97 -11.60 -1.61 7.41
C SER A 97 -13.07 -1.87 7.07
N ASP A 98 -13.81 -0.86 6.59
CA ASP A 98 -15.21 -1.01 6.17
C ASP A 98 -15.38 -2.01 5.01
N LEU A 99 -14.41 -2.05 4.08
CA LEU A 99 -14.40 -3.03 2.99
C LEU A 99 -14.21 -4.47 3.49
N LEU A 100 -13.69 -4.65 4.71
CA LEU A 100 -13.50 -5.95 5.34
C LEU A 100 -14.69 -6.37 6.20
N LYS A 101 -15.49 -5.39 6.65
CA LYS A 101 -16.71 -5.60 7.45
C LYS A 101 -17.91 -6.00 6.59
N ASP A 102 -17.96 -5.54 5.34
CA ASP A 102 -19.11 -5.74 4.45
C ASP A 102 -19.12 -7.17 3.85
N THR A 103 -19.78 -8.09 4.57
CA THR A 103 -19.82 -9.53 4.22
C THR A 103 -21.06 -9.97 3.44
N GLU A 104 -22.02 -9.08 3.20
CA GLU A 104 -23.34 -9.47 2.66
C GLU A 104 -23.49 -9.25 1.15
N ASN A 105 -22.64 -8.43 0.53
CA ASN A 105 -22.64 -8.25 -0.93
C ASN A 105 -21.39 -8.91 -1.55
N GLU A 106 -21.55 -10.10 -2.12
CA GLU A 106 -20.52 -10.73 -2.95
C GLU A 106 -20.19 -9.82 -4.14
N ILE A 107 -19.15 -9.00 -4.02
CA ILE A 107 -18.62 -8.19 -5.13
C ILE A 107 -17.99 -9.16 -6.13
N LYS A 108 -18.74 -9.52 -7.16
CA LYS A 108 -18.27 -10.34 -8.29
C LYS A 108 -17.85 -9.44 -9.44
N GLY A 109 -16.77 -9.81 -10.11
CA GLY A 109 -16.30 -9.05 -11.26
C GLY A 109 -15.16 -9.71 -11.99
N SER A 110 -14.50 -8.91 -12.82
CA SER A 110 -13.28 -9.33 -13.51
C SER A 110 -12.30 -8.17 -13.61
N LEU A 111 -11.06 -8.42 -13.20
CA LEU A 111 -9.93 -7.55 -13.42
C LEU A 111 -9.44 -7.76 -14.86
N ARG A 112 -9.66 -6.75 -15.71
CA ARG A 112 -9.28 -6.78 -17.13
C ARG A 112 -8.38 -5.60 -17.45
N GLY A 113 -7.39 -5.85 -18.29
CA GLY A 113 -6.47 -4.81 -18.74
C GLY A 113 -5.32 -5.37 -19.56
N LYS A 114 -4.46 -4.46 -20.01
CA LYS A 114 -3.18 -4.78 -20.62
C LYS A 114 -2.09 -4.41 -19.62
N PHE A 115 -1.31 -5.38 -19.15
CA PHE A 115 -0.28 -5.17 -18.13
C PHE A 115 1.08 -5.60 -18.70
N LEU A 116 2.00 -4.66 -18.82
CA LEU A 116 3.30 -4.83 -19.51
C LEU A 116 3.20 -5.48 -20.91
N GLY A 117 2.15 -5.19 -21.68
CA GLY A 117 1.94 -5.84 -22.98
C GLY A 117 0.90 -6.96 -22.98
N MET A 118 0.67 -7.61 -21.83
CA MET A 118 -0.14 -8.83 -21.72
C MET A 118 -1.60 -8.52 -21.42
N TYR A 119 -2.51 -9.09 -22.21
CA TYR A 119 -3.94 -9.00 -21.94
C TYR A 119 -4.35 -10.00 -20.86
N VAL A 120 -5.02 -9.50 -19.83
CA VAL A 120 -5.40 -10.28 -18.65
C VAL A 120 -6.90 -10.14 -18.40
N ASN A 121 -7.52 -11.22 -17.97
CA ASN A 121 -8.92 -11.27 -17.56
C ASN A 121 -9.08 -12.26 -16.40
N LEU A 122 -8.93 -11.75 -15.18
CA LEU A 122 -9.00 -12.54 -13.95
C LEU A 122 -10.35 -12.31 -13.29
N LYS A 123 -11.12 -13.38 -13.12
CA LYS A 123 -12.43 -13.31 -12.45
C LYS A 123 -12.25 -13.38 -10.93
N TYR A 124 -13.14 -12.71 -10.21
CA TYR A 124 -13.19 -12.79 -8.75
C TYR A 124 -14.65 -12.80 -8.28
N ASN A 125 -14.90 -13.49 -7.17
CA ASN A 125 -16.23 -13.69 -6.61
C ASN A 125 -16.49 -12.85 -5.36
N ASN A 126 -15.44 -12.24 -4.80
CA ASN A 126 -15.52 -11.41 -3.61
C ASN A 126 -14.29 -10.46 -3.56
N ILE A 127 -14.34 -9.51 -2.62
CA ILE A 127 -13.26 -8.53 -2.43
C ILE A 127 -11.93 -9.18 -2.05
N TYR A 128 -11.93 -10.25 -1.26
CA TYR A 128 -10.70 -10.94 -0.86
C TYR A 128 -10.01 -11.57 -2.06
N GLU A 129 -10.75 -12.17 -3.00
CA GLU A 129 -10.20 -12.68 -4.26
C GLU A 129 -9.60 -11.56 -5.12
N LEU A 130 -10.27 -10.42 -5.25
CA LEU A 130 -9.72 -9.26 -5.97
C LEU A 130 -8.41 -8.77 -5.36
N LEU A 131 -8.39 -8.57 -4.04
CA LEU A 131 -7.21 -8.10 -3.32
C LEU A 131 -6.08 -9.15 -3.37
N SER A 132 -6.39 -10.44 -3.29
CA SER A 132 -5.42 -11.52 -3.46
C SER A 132 -4.86 -11.58 -4.89
N ILE A 133 -5.69 -11.35 -5.93
CA ILE A 133 -5.21 -11.20 -7.31
C ILE A 133 -4.20 -10.06 -7.40
N LYS A 134 -4.54 -8.89 -6.82
CA LYS A 134 -3.65 -7.72 -6.82
C LYS A 134 -2.31 -8.03 -6.15
N LYS A 135 -2.36 -8.66 -4.97
CA LYS A 135 -1.17 -9.07 -4.21
C LYS A 135 -0.28 -10.04 -5.00
N VAL A 136 -0.85 -11.12 -5.55
CA VAL A 136 -0.07 -12.12 -6.31
C VAL A 136 0.53 -11.49 -7.56
N GLY A 137 -0.23 -10.64 -8.27
CA GLY A 137 0.26 -9.90 -9.42
C GLY A 137 1.43 -8.97 -9.07
N ALA A 138 1.33 -8.22 -7.97
CA ALA A 138 2.40 -7.34 -7.49
C ALA A 138 3.67 -8.14 -7.13
N MET A 139 3.52 -9.31 -6.52
CA MET A 139 4.65 -10.21 -6.24
C MET A 139 5.31 -10.72 -7.52
N LYS A 140 4.52 -11.09 -8.55
CA LYS A 140 5.09 -11.49 -9.86
C LYS A 140 5.84 -10.33 -10.52
N LEU A 141 5.28 -9.12 -10.47
CA LEU A 141 5.95 -7.93 -10.99
C LEU A 141 7.25 -7.63 -10.24
N ALA A 142 7.24 -7.68 -8.91
CA ALA A 142 8.45 -7.48 -8.10
C ALA A 142 9.55 -8.50 -8.45
N ASN A 143 9.18 -9.77 -8.63
CA ASN A 143 10.12 -10.81 -9.03
C ASN A 143 10.66 -10.58 -10.46
N LEU A 144 9.80 -10.19 -11.39
CA LEU A 144 10.18 -9.84 -12.76
C LEU A 144 11.21 -8.71 -12.76
N LEU A 145 10.94 -7.63 -12.03
CA LEU A 145 11.84 -6.47 -11.90
C LEU A 145 13.17 -6.88 -11.29
N ARG A 146 13.16 -7.61 -10.17
CA ARG A 146 14.36 -8.04 -9.47
C ARG A 146 15.26 -8.92 -10.35
N ASN A 147 14.66 -9.85 -11.08
CA ASN A 147 15.40 -10.80 -11.91
C ASN A 147 15.88 -10.19 -13.23
N ASN A 148 15.27 -9.09 -13.67
CA ASN A 148 15.56 -8.47 -14.98
C ASN A 148 15.88 -6.98 -14.87
N PHE A 149 16.46 -6.55 -13.75
CA PHE A 149 16.69 -5.14 -13.39
C PHE A 149 17.27 -4.29 -14.54
N PHE A 150 18.25 -4.82 -15.27
CA PHE A 150 18.88 -4.11 -16.39
C PHE A 150 17.91 -3.71 -17.52
N LYS A 151 16.86 -4.50 -17.77
CA LYS A 151 15.85 -4.18 -18.78
C LYS A 151 14.92 -3.05 -18.35
N PHE A 152 14.74 -2.85 -17.04
CA PHE A 152 13.93 -1.77 -16.48
C PHE A 152 14.74 -0.51 -16.22
N LEU A 153 16.08 -0.58 -16.24
CA LEU A 153 16.96 0.56 -16.00
C LEU A 153 16.64 1.81 -16.85
N PRO A 154 16.28 1.69 -18.15
CA PRO A 154 15.88 2.86 -18.96
C PRO A 154 14.65 3.61 -18.40
N LEU A 155 13.79 2.94 -17.62
CA LEU A 155 12.63 3.59 -16.99
C LEU A 155 13.00 4.40 -15.75
N LYS A 156 14.16 4.14 -15.13
CA LYS A 156 14.47 4.65 -13.80
C LYS A 156 14.38 6.18 -13.72
N GLU A 157 15.01 6.89 -14.65
CA GLU A 157 15.01 8.36 -14.66
C GLU A 157 13.61 8.94 -14.89
N SER A 158 12.81 8.30 -15.75
CA SER A 158 11.44 8.69 -16.04
C SER A 158 10.54 8.50 -14.82
N LEU A 159 10.69 7.37 -14.11
CA LEU A 159 9.97 7.11 -12.87
C LEU A 159 10.39 8.06 -11.75
N ASN A 160 11.69 8.32 -11.59
CA ASN A 160 12.20 9.29 -10.61
C ASN A 160 11.56 10.66 -10.84
N SER A 161 11.58 11.14 -12.09
CA SER A 161 11.03 12.43 -12.47
C SER A 161 9.52 12.50 -12.27
N TYR A 162 8.80 11.44 -12.64
CA TYR A 162 7.36 11.31 -12.42
C TYR A 162 7.01 11.40 -10.93
N ILE A 163 7.62 10.54 -10.11
CA ILE A 163 7.38 10.50 -8.66
C ILE A 163 7.70 11.86 -8.03
N LYS A 164 8.89 12.41 -8.33
CA LYS A 164 9.33 13.70 -7.80
C LYS A 164 8.32 14.81 -8.12
N THR A 165 7.89 14.89 -9.38
CA THR A 165 6.93 15.91 -9.84
C THR A 165 5.59 15.78 -9.12
N VAL A 166 5.07 14.55 -9.00
CA VAL A 166 3.80 14.29 -8.29
C VAL A 166 3.92 14.71 -6.83
N ILE A 167 4.97 14.28 -6.12
CA ILE A 167 5.15 14.60 -4.70
C ILE A 167 5.32 16.09 -4.46
N GLU A 168 6.17 16.76 -5.24
CA GLU A 168 6.39 18.21 -5.11
C GLU A 168 5.10 19.00 -5.38
N ALA A 169 4.29 18.57 -6.34
CA ALA A 169 3.00 19.19 -6.63
C ALA A 169 2.02 19.04 -5.45
N TYR A 170 1.94 17.85 -4.85
CA TYR A 170 1.07 17.61 -3.70
C TYR A 170 1.54 18.37 -2.46
N LEU A 171 2.83 18.34 -2.14
CA LEU A 171 3.40 19.10 -1.01
C LEU A 171 3.16 20.61 -1.16
N LYS A 172 3.23 21.14 -2.39
CA LYS A 172 2.92 22.54 -2.66
C LYS A 172 1.42 22.82 -2.52
N TYR A 173 0.56 21.95 -3.03
CA TYR A 173 -0.89 22.11 -2.96
C TYR A 173 -1.41 22.06 -1.52
N THR A 174 -0.84 21.21 -0.67
CA THR A 174 -1.19 21.08 0.74
C THR A 174 -0.49 22.10 1.65
N ASP A 175 0.35 22.97 1.09
CA ASP A 175 1.22 23.93 1.81
C ASP A 175 2.20 23.27 2.80
N LEU A 176 2.58 22.01 2.55
CA LEU A 176 3.52 21.23 3.37
C LEU A 176 4.97 21.30 2.86
N ALA A 177 5.19 21.84 1.65
CA ALA A 177 6.53 22.02 1.06
C ALA A 177 7.44 22.94 1.90
N LYS A 178 6.88 23.73 2.80
CA LYS A 178 7.63 24.58 3.76
C LYS A 178 8.20 23.79 4.95
N TYR A 179 7.82 22.53 5.11
CA TYR A 179 8.22 21.68 6.23
C TYR A 179 8.92 20.39 5.81
N LEU A 180 8.59 19.87 4.62
CA LEU A 180 9.00 18.55 4.16
C LEU A 180 9.76 18.67 2.84
N GLU A 181 10.81 17.86 2.71
CA GLU A 181 11.53 17.66 1.46
C GLU A 181 11.74 16.17 1.16
N ILE A 182 11.93 15.86 -0.12
CA ILE A 182 12.23 14.50 -0.58
C ILE A 182 13.66 14.16 -0.20
N GLU A 183 13.84 13.17 0.67
CA GLU A 183 15.15 12.61 1.02
C GLU A 183 15.58 11.55 0.00
N GLU A 184 14.67 10.63 -0.32
CA GLU A 184 14.95 9.47 -1.15
C GLU A 184 13.74 9.13 -2.04
N ILE A 185 14.00 8.70 -3.28
CA ILE A 185 13.00 8.07 -4.14
C ILE A 185 13.54 6.68 -4.51
N ARG A 186 12.73 5.65 -4.27
CA ARG A 186 12.96 4.28 -4.73
C ARG A 186 11.99 3.99 -5.86
N GLU A 187 12.44 4.26 -7.08
CA GLU A 187 11.58 4.41 -8.25
C GLU A 187 10.78 3.14 -8.58
N PHE A 188 11.45 1.99 -8.63
CA PHE A 188 10.79 0.73 -8.98
C PHE A 188 9.81 0.23 -7.92
N ASN A 189 9.94 0.68 -6.68
CA ASN A 189 9.00 0.33 -5.61
C ASN A 189 7.95 1.41 -5.39
N MET A 190 8.04 2.54 -6.09
CA MET A 190 7.20 3.72 -5.90
C MET A 190 7.20 4.20 -4.43
N VAL A 191 8.35 4.13 -3.76
CA VAL A 191 8.49 4.58 -2.37
C VAL A 191 9.22 5.90 -2.34
N VAL A 192 8.71 6.85 -1.57
CA VAL A 192 9.34 8.15 -1.33
C VAL A 192 9.55 8.32 0.15
N LYS A 193 10.79 8.63 0.53
CA LYS A 193 11.11 9.06 1.89
C LYS A 193 11.05 10.57 1.97
N LEU A 194 10.19 11.09 2.83
CA LEU A 194 10.13 12.50 3.17
C LEU A 194 10.84 12.72 4.50
N LYS A 195 11.61 13.80 4.59
CA LYS A 195 12.19 14.26 5.85
C LYS A 195 11.69 15.64 6.19
N ASN A 196 11.54 15.90 7.49
CA ASN A 196 11.30 17.25 7.96
C ASN A 196 12.58 18.09 7.86
N ILE A 197 12.44 19.37 7.51
CA ILE A 197 13.58 20.29 7.35
C ILE A 197 14.12 20.82 8.68
N PHE A 198 13.43 20.53 9.80
CA PHE A 198 13.77 21.05 11.12
C PHE A 198 14.75 20.15 11.88
N ASP A 199 15.15 19.02 11.30
CA ASP A 199 16.04 18.02 11.91
C ASP A 199 15.56 17.58 13.31
N VAL A 200 14.24 17.52 13.49
CA VAL A 200 13.59 17.03 14.71
C VAL A 200 13.12 15.59 14.52
N SER A 201 12.84 14.91 15.64
CA SER A 201 12.22 13.58 15.58
C SER A 201 10.86 13.65 14.87
N GLN A 202 10.44 12.56 14.23
CA GLN A 202 9.13 12.52 13.58
C GLN A 202 8.00 12.74 14.59
N ASP A 203 8.09 12.14 15.77
CA ASP A 203 7.11 12.34 16.84
C ASP A 203 7.00 13.83 17.22
N ASP A 204 8.14 14.50 17.46
CA ASP A 204 8.14 15.94 17.76
C ASP A 204 7.62 16.79 16.60
N PHE A 205 7.87 16.37 15.36
CA PHE A 205 7.39 17.08 14.16
C PHE A 205 5.86 17.07 14.08
N PHE A 206 5.23 15.92 14.29
CA PHE A 206 3.76 15.81 14.23
C PHE A 206 3.07 16.40 15.47
N ASP A 207 3.67 16.27 16.66
CA ASP A 207 3.05 16.72 17.90
C ASP A 207 3.22 18.23 18.15
N ASN A 208 4.37 18.79 17.76
CA ASN A 208 4.77 20.13 18.18
C ASN A 208 5.04 21.12 17.04
N VAL A 209 5.25 20.65 15.80
CA VAL A 209 5.53 21.53 14.65
C VAL A 209 4.31 21.69 13.76
N LEU A 210 3.66 20.60 13.38
CA LEU A 210 2.46 20.65 12.54
C LEU A 210 1.23 21.05 13.37
N THR A 211 0.39 21.90 12.79
CA THR A 211 -0.98 22.05 13.28
C THR A 211 -1.79 20.79 12.96
N LYS A 212 -2.88 20.56 13.71
CA LYS A 212 -3.80 19.45 13.40
C LYS A 212 -4.28 19.44 11.94
N GLU A 213 -4.59 20.61 11.39
CA GLU A 213 -5.02 20.73 9.99
C GLU A 213 -3.91 20.33 9.00
N GLU A 214 -2.65 20.67 9.29
CA GLU A 214 -1.50 20.30 8.46
C GLU A 214 -1.18 18.80 8.57
N ALA A 215 -1.31 18.22 9.77
CA ALA A 215 -1.20 16.77 9.97
C ALA A 215 -2.30 16.01 9.20
N ASP A 216 -3.56 16.46 9.29
CA ASP A 216 -4.67 15.87 8.54
C ASP A 216 -4.44 15.93 7.02
N LYS A 217 -3.97 17.08 6.50
CA LYS A 217 -3.58 17.22 5.09
C LYS A 217 -2.46 16.26 4.69
N TYR A 218 -1.47 16.06 5.57
CA TYR A 218 -0.38 15.12 5.34
C TYR A 218 -0.91 13.68 5.21
N TYR A 219 -1.75 13.23 6.15
CA TYR A 219 -2.32 11.89 6.12
C TYR A 219 -3.24 11.68 4.92
N MET A 220 -4.05 12.68 4.55
CA MET A 220 -4.87 12.65 3.34
C MET A 220 -4.01 12.55 2.08
N MET A 221 -2.93 13.32 1.99
CA MET A 221 -1.98 13.24 0.88
C MET A 221 -1.37 11.85 0.79
N LYS A 222 -0.88 11.29 1.91
CA LYS A 222 -0.30 9.93 1.97
C LYS A 222 -1.31 8.88 1.50
N ALA A 223 -2.56 8.96 1.95
CA ALA A 223 -3.64 8.05 1.53
C ALA A 223 -3.96 8.17 0.04
N TYR A 224 -4.00 9.39 -0.51
CA TYR A 224 -4.29 9.63 -1.91
C TYR A 224 -3.15 9.17 -2.83
N LEU A 225 -1.90 9.41 -2.44
CA LEU A 225 -0.73 9.00 -3.19
C LEU A 225 -0.62 7.48 -3.32
N ILE A 226 -0.90 6.75 -2.24
CA ILE A 226 -0.89 5.29 -2.28
C ILE A 226 -2.10 4.72 -3.03
N SER A 227 -3.27 5.35 -2.96
CA SER A 227 -4.49 4.84 -3.63
C SER A 227 -4.50 5.11 -5.14
N GLU A 228 -4.16 6.34 -5.56
CA GLU A 228 -4.31 6.76 -6.95
C GLU A 228 -3.04 6.57 -7.77
N PHE A 229 -1.87 6.72 -7.14
CA PHE A 229 -0.58 6.70 -7.84
C PHE A 229 0.29 5.50 -7.48
N ALA A 230 -0.18 4.65 -6.55
CA ALA A 230 0.62 3.57 -5.97
C ALA A 230 1.96 4.05 -5.37
N ILE A 231 2.03 5.31 -4.94
CA ILE A 231 3.23 5.90 -4.32
C ILE A 231 3.09 5.82 -2.80
N ALA A 232 3.98 5.08 -2.15
CA ALA A 232 4.04 5.00 -0.70
C ALA A 232 4.99 6.07 -0.14
N ILE A 233 4.50 6.87 0.82
CA ILE A 233 5.31 7.81 1.58
C ILE A 233 5.81 7.13 2.86
N VAL A 234 7.11 7.22 3.13
CA VAL A 234 7.73 6.80 4.38
C VAL A 234 8.42 7.99 5.05
N GLU A 235 8.42 7.97 6.38
CA GLU A 235 9.02 8.98 7.27
C GLU A 235 10.40 8.56 7.80
#